data_AF-W7T7B1-F1
#
_entry.id   AF-W7T7B1-F1
#
_cell.length_a   1.000
_cell.length_b   1.000
_cell.length_c   1.000
_cell.angle_alpha   90.00
_cell.angle_beta   90.00
_cell.angle_gamma   90.00
#
_symmetry.space_group_name_H-M   'P 1'
#
loop_
_entity.id
_entity.type
_entity.pdbx_description
1 polymer ?
#
loop_
_entity_poly.entity_id
_entity_poly.type
_entity_poly.pdbx_seq_one_letter_code
_entity_poly.pdbx_strand_id
1 'polypeptide(L)'
;MTGSSFTTQALVATDRPSRYLVQLCKHFGHKIQTVWTEHEGELYFDFGTALLRTRPEGLHITCTTGDAETLDRLADVVERHLVRFGAKDELVVAWTSTGQAA
;
A
#
# COMPACT_ATOMS: atom_id res chain seq x y z
N MET A 1 0.53 -25.94 9.63
CA MET A 1 0.98 -25.32 8.36
C MET A 1 1.59 -24.00 8.75
N THR A 2 2.91 -23.87 8.71
CA THR A 2 3.63 -22.66 9.09
C THR A 2 3.31 -21.60 8.02
N GLY A 3 2.32 -20.76 8.27
CA GLY A 3 1.92 -19.70 7.34
C GLY A 3 3.03 -18.67 7.29
N SER A 4 3.94 -18.81 6.33
CA SER A 4 4.99 -17.82 6.15
C SER A 4 4.36 -16.57 5.56
N SER A 5 4.41 -15.46 6.27
CA SER A 5 3.87 -14.19 5.77
C SER A 5 4.96 -13.41 5.06
N PHE A 6 4.67 -12.94 3.86
CA PHE A 6 5.57 -12.12 3.06
C PHE A 6 5.15 -10.67 3.22
N THR A 7 6.11 -9.77 3.40
CA THR A 7 5.85 -8.33 3.53
C THR A 7 6.73 -7.56 2.53
N THR A 8 6.22 -6.44 2.03
CA THR A 8 7.02 -5.46 1.29
C THR A 8 6.59 -4.07 1.70
N GLN A 9 7.50 -3.12 1.64
CA GLN A 9 7.25 -1.75 2.04
C GLN A 9 7.67 -0.79 0.94
N ALA A 10 7.02 0.35 0.83
CA ALA A 10 7.45 1.43 -0.05
C ALA A 10 7.27 2.77 0.66
N LEU A 11 8.21 3.68 0.41
CA LEU A 11 8.08 5.10 0.73
C LEU A 11 7.86 5.87 -0.57
N VAL A 12 6.75 6.57 -0.63
CA VAL A 12 6.38 7.44 -1.73
C VAL A 12 6.55 8.89 -1.28
N ALA A 13 7.62 9.52 -1.74
CA ALA A 13 7.91 10.91 -1.43
C ALA A 13 6.80 11.80 -1.99
N THR A 14 6.12 12.54 -1.11
CA THR A 14 5.04 13.45 -1.50
C THR A 14 4.76 14.46 -0.40
N ASP A 15 4.44 15.69 -0.79
CA ASP A 15 4.03 16.74 0.16
C ASP A 15 2.59 16.56 0.68
N ARG A 16 1.82 15.64 0.09
CA ARG A 16 0.38 15.47 0.38
C ARG A 16 -0.02 14.01 0.63
N PRO A 17 0.62 13.29 1.57
CA PRO A 17 0.41 11.85 1.75
C PRO A 17 -1.02 11.50 2.16
N SER A 18 -1.65 12.30 3.04
CA SER A 18 -3.05 12.11 3.46
C SER A 18 -4.02 12.15 2.27
N ARG A 19 -3.78 13.02 1.28
CA ARG A 19 -4.65 13.15 0.11
C ARG A 19 -4.67 11.85 -0.71
N TYR A 20 -3.50 11.30 -1.01
CA TYR A 20 -3.41 10.07 -1.80
C TYR A 20 -3.89 8.86 -1.02
N LEU A 21 -3.63 8.80 0.29
CA LEU A 21 -4.16 7.76 1.17
C LEU A 21 -5.69 7.70 1.08
N VAL A 22 -6.37 8.82 1.34
CA VAL A 22 -7.84 8.88 1.30
C VAL A 22 -8.37 8.55 -0.09
N GLN A 23 -7.68 8.99 -1.16
CA GLN A 23 -8.08 8.70 -2.54
C GLN A 23 -7.97 7.21 -2.88
N LEU A 24 -6.90 6.53 -2.45
CA LEU A 24 -6.74 5.09 -2.57
C LEU A 24 -7.83 4.35 -1.80
N CYS A 25 -8.00 4.66 -0.52
CA CYS A 25 -8.99 3.96 0.30
C CYS A 25 -10.42 4.16 -0.22
N LYS A 26 -10.80 5.37 -0.65
CA LYS A 26 -12.10 5.58 -1.29
C LYS A 26 -12.25 4.81 -2.60
N HIS A 27 -11.22 4.76 -3.44
CA HIS A 27 -11.28 4.03 -4.71
C HIS A 27 -11.49 2.52 -4.48
N PHE A 28 -10.72 1.94 -3.57
CA PHE A 28 -10.79 0.51 -3.25
C PHE A 28 -12.02 0.15 -2.41
N GLY A 29 -12.54 1.08 -1.60
CA GLY A 29 -13.74 0.89 -0.78
C GLY A 29 -15.02 0.55 -1.57
N HIS A 30 -14.99 0.71 -2.90
CA HIS A 30 -16.08 0.25 -3.77
C HIS A 30 -16.07 -1.27 -3.99
N LYS A 31 -14.92 -1.93 -3.81
CA LYS A 31 -14.73 -3.36 -4.10
C LYS A 31 -14.32 -4.18 -2.89
N ILE A 32 -13.57 -3.59 -1.96
CA ILE A 32 -13.00 -4.27 -0.81
C ILE A 32 -13.27 -3.49 0.47
N GLN A 33 -13.06 -4.15 1.61
CA GLN A 33 -13.13 -3.46 2.90
C GLN A 33 -11.91 -2.55 3.07
N THR A 34 -12.18 -1.29 3.40
CA THR A 34 -11.14 -0.29 3.66
C THR A 34 -11.46 0.48 4.93
N VAL A 35 -10.48 0.63 5.80
CA VAL A 35 -10.56 1.47 7.00
C VAL A 35 -9.55 2.59 6.83
N TRP A 36 -9.93 3.84 7.02
CA TRP A 36 -8.98 4.94 6.84
C TRP A 36 -9.32 6.12 7.72
N THR A 37 -8.28 6.89 8.03
CA THR A 37 -8.27 8.14 8.75
C THR A 37 -7.46 9.17 7.95
N GLU A 38 -7.23 10.33 8.52
CA GLU A 38 -6.36 11.34 7.90
C GLU A 38 -4.89 10.92 7.82
N HIS A 39 -4.46 10.00 8.69
CA HIS A 39 -3.05 9.63 8.84
C HIS A 39 -2.73 8.17 8.54
N GLU A 40 -3.72 7.28 8.60
CA GLU A 40 -3.54 5.83 8.41
C GLU A 40 -4.69 5.26 7.59
N GLY A 41 -4.39 4.26 6.77
CA GLY A 41 -5.35 3.58 5.90
C GLY A 41 -5.01 2.10 5.82
N GLU A 42 -6.03 1.26 5.82
CA GLU A 42 -5.93 -0.19 5.77
C GLU A 42 -6.86 -0.69 4.67
N LEU A 43 -6.32 -1.51 3.79
CA LEU A 43 -7.01 -2.14 2.68
C LEU A 43 -6.97 -3.65 2.89
N TYR A 44 -8.13 -4.27 3.01
CA TYR A 44 -8.28 -5.70 3.23
C TYR A 44 -8.65 -6.38 1.92
N PHE A 45 -7.68 -7.04 1.28
CA PHE A 45 -7.88 -7.85 0.09
C PHE A 45 -8.06 -9.31 0.48
N ASP A 46 -8.73 -10.10 -0.36
CA ASP A 46 -8.93 -11.54 -0.13
C ASP A 46 -7.60 -12.32 -0.03
N PHE A 47 -6.54 -11.77 -0.63
CA PHE A 47 -5.21 -12.38 -0.72
C PHE A 47 -4.14 -11.65 0.12
N GLY A 48 -4.52 -10.63 0.91
CA GLY A 48 -3.60 -9.92 1.79
C GLY A 48 -4.06 -8.54 2.22
N THR A 49 -3.19 -7.82 2.92
CA THR A 49 -3.53 -6.53 3.53
C THR A 49 -2.52 -5.48 3.10
N ALA A 50 -2.98 -4.27 2.78
CA ALA A 50 -2.11 -3.13 2.55
C ALA A 50 -2.39 -2.03 3.58
N LEU A 51 -1.37 -1.68 4.35
CA LEU A 51 -1.36 -0.62 5.33
C LEU A 51 -0.66 0.61 4.75
N LEU A 52 -1.33 1.75 4.81
CA LEU A 52 -0.86 3.05 4.38
C LEU A 52 -0.70 3.94 5.61
N ARG A 53 0.43 4.61 5.74
CA ARG A 53 0.72 5.52 6.84
C ARG A 53 1.33 6.81 6.31
N THR A 54 0.78 7.92 6.72
CA THR A 54 1.37 9.23 6.46
C THR A 54 2.59 9.42 7.36
N ARG A 55 3.66 9.94 6.77
CA ARG A 55 4.91 10.30 7.43
C ARG A 55 5.37 11.67 6.93
N PRO A 56 6.23 12.38 7.69
CA PRO A 56 6.80 13.65 7.24
C PRO A 56 7.57 13.53 5.92
N GLU A 57 8.15 12.36 5.67
CA GLU A 57 8.89 12.02 4.45
C GLU A 57 7.99 11.61 3.26
N GLY A 58 6.72 11.30 3.49
CA GLY A 58 5.76 10.93 2.45
C GLY A 58 4.74 9.87 2.89
N LEU A 59 4.25 9.10 1.93
CA LEU A 59 3.30 8.01 2.17
C LEU A 59 4.04 6.69 2.27
N HIS A 60 4.04 6.10 3.47
CA HIS A 60 4.52 4.74 3.70
C HIS A 60 3.43 3.74 3.38
N ILE A 61 3.80 2.70 2.65
CA ILE A 61 2.91 1.60 2.28
C ILE A 61 3.58 0.31 2.75
N THR A 62 2.81 -0.57 3.35
CA THR A 62 3.23 -1.90 3.79
C THR A 62 2.21 -2.89 3.28
N CYS A 63 2.63 -3.80 2.41
CA CYS A 63 1.80 -4.87 1.89
C CYS A 63 2.22 -6.18 2.56
N THR A 64 1.25 -6.96 3.02
CA THR A 64 1.50 -8.27 3.66
C THR A 64 0.56 -9.32 3.06
N THR A 65 1.11 -10.46 2.67
CA THR A 65 0.37 -11.57 2.05
C THR A 65 0.90 -12.92 2.55
N GLY A 66 0.23 -14.01 2.16
CA GLY A 66 0.67 -15.38 2.45
C GLY A 66 1.72 -15.94 1.50
N ASP A 67 1.91 -15.32 0.32
CA ASP A 67 2.81 -15.82 -0.72
C ASP A 67 3.56 -14.66 -1.41
N ALA A 68 4.78 -14.92 -1.90
CA ALA A 68 5.56 -13.92 -2.63
C ALA A 68 4.85 -13.46 -3.93
N GLU A 69 4.20 -14.37 -4.65
CA GLU A 69 3.49 -14.02 -5.89
C GLU A 69 2.30 -13.09 -5.63
N THR A 70 1.54 -13.35 -4.55
CA THR A 70 0.43 -12.47 -4.15
C THR A 70 0.94 -11.13 -3.61
N LEU A 71 2.12 -11.11 -2.99
CA LEU A 71 2.78 -9.89 -2.52
C LEU A 71 3.13 -8.97 -3.69
N ASP A 72 3.81 -9.50 -4.69
CA ASP A 72 4.22 -8.74 -5.88
C ASP A 72 2.99 -8.20 -6.63
N ARG A 73 1.93 -9.02 -6.74
CA ARG A 73 0.66 -8.59 -7.34
C ARG A 73 -0.01 -7.48 -6.52
N LEU A 74 -0.04 -7.59 -5.20
CA LEU A 74 -0.64 -6.58 -4.32
C LEU A 74 0.13 -5.25 -4.44
N ALA A 75 1.46 -5.31 -4.39
CA ALA A 75 2.35 -4.18 -4.54
C ALA A 75 2.15 -3.49 -5.90
N ASP A 76 2.18 -4.23 -7.01
CA ASP A 76 1.96 -3.70 -8.36
C ASP A 76 0.58 -3.04 -8.52
N VAL A 77 -0.47 -3.63 -7.93
CA VAL A 77 -1.80 -3.03 -7.94
C VAL A 77 -1.80 -1.69 -7.19
N VAL A 78 -1.25 -1.63 -5.98
CA VAL A 78 -1.22 -0.39 -5.19
C VAL A 78 -0.39 0.68 -5.89
N GLU A 79 0.79 0.32 -6.40
CA GLU A 79 1.69 1.20 -7.13
C GLU A 79 1.00 1.83 -8.36
N ARG A 80 0.41 1.03 -9.24
CA ARG A 80 -0.24 1.55 -10.46
C ARG A 80 -1.32 2.57 -10.15
N HIS A 81 -2.11 2.35 -9.10
CA HIS A 81 -3.17 3.29 -8.72
C HIS A 81 -2.57 4.57 -8.13
N LEU A 82 -1.55 4.44 -7.30
CA LEU A 82 -0.90 5.59 -6.68
C LEU A 82 -0.18 6.46 -7.71
N VAL A 83 0.64 5.86 -8.58
CA VAL A 83 1.32 6.55 -9.69
C VAL A 83 0.29 7.23 -10.60
N ARG A 84 -0.82 6.56 -10.90
CA ARG A 84 -1.91 7.15 -11.71
C ARG A 84 -2.59 8.33 -11.01
N PHE A 85 -2.82 8.27 -9.70
CA PHE A 85 -3.39 9.38 -8.94
C PHE A 85 -2.42 10.54 -8.78
N GLY A 86 -1.15 10.22 -8.61
CA GLY A 86 -0.04 11.16 -8.49
C GLY A 86 0.65 11.47 -9.81
N ALA A 87 0.06 11.19 -10.97
CA ALA A 87 0.71 11.38 -12.26
C ALA A 87 1.10 12.85 -12.51
N LYS A 88 0.37 13.79 -11.89
CA LYS A 88 0.68 15.22 -11.92
C LYS A 88 1.83 15.61 -10.98
N ASP A 89 2.07 14.80 -9.96
CA ASP A 89 3.08 15.01 -8.93
C ASP A 89 4.27 14.06 -9.11
N GLU A 90 4.33 13.36 -10.25
CA GLU A 90 5.38 12.42 -10.65
C GLU A 90 5.76 11.43 -9.54
N LEU A 91 4.75 10.92 -8.82
CA LEU A 91 4.98 10.01 -7.70
C LEU A 91 5.73 8.76 -8.15
N VAL A 92 6.81 8.45 -7.43
CA VAL A 92 7.60 7.24 -7.63
C VAL A 92 7.40 6.33 -6.42
N VAL A 93 7.06 5.07 -6.70
CA VAL A 93 6.93 4.03 -5.68
C VAL A 93 8.16 3.13 -5.77
N ALA A 94 8.96 3.09 -4.72
CA ALA A 94 10.12 2.20 -4.63
C ALA A 94 9.86 1.17 -3.53
N TRP A 95 9.62 -0.08 -3.94
CA TRP A 95 9.42 -1.18 -3.01
C TRP A 95 10.75 -1.71 -2.47
N THR A 96 10.84 -1.83 -1.16
CA THR A 96 11.88 -2.54 -0.43
C THR A 96 11.33 -3.88 0.06
N SER A 97 11.98 -4.97 -0.33
CA SER A 97 11.66 -6.31 0.11
C SER A 97 11.96 -6.46 1.60
N THR A 98 10.93 -6.32 2.44
CA THR A 98 11.02 -6.60 3.88
C THR A 98 10.72 -8.08 4.08
N GLY A 99 11.78 -8.90 4.07
CA GLY A 99 11.73 -10.37 4.04
C GLY A 99 10.73 -11.05 5.01
N GLN A 100 10.45 -12.32 4.73
CA GLN A 100 9.46 -13.14 5.43
C GLN A 100 9.51 -12.94 6.95
N ALA A 101 8.37 -12.56 7.55
CA ALA A 101 8.25 -12.61 8.99
C ALA A 101 8.13 -14.09 9.40
N ALA A 102 9.20 -14.59 10.03
CA ALA A 102 9.35 -15.98 10.49
C ALA A 102 8.33 -16.36 11.57
#